data_AF-A0A2V5WHY8-F1
#
_entry.id   AF-A0A2V5WHY8-F1
#
_cell.length_a   1.000
_cell.length_b   1.000
_cell.length_c   1.000
_cell.angle_alpha   90.00
_cell.angle_beta   90.00
_cell.angle_gamma   90.00
#
_symmetry.space_group_name_H-M   'P 1'
#
loop_
_entity.id
_entity.type
_entity.pdbx_description
1 polymer ?
#
loop_
_entity_poly.entity_id
_entity_poly.type
_entity_poly.pdbx_seq_one_letter_code
_entity_poly.pdbx_strand_id
1 'polypeptide(L)'
;MQLPFEQFPALSAIGTCRHVFTQRIPGILVSHDKGEVLTRLDAAHREIRNAIGVGDWPLLTAQQIHSNKIAVADEVGSALRPDREPRGAASLSGREFPGCDGLITSQPGIALGIYVADCCAVYLIDLQTPVIGLVHSGKRGTATGVVSNAIGQMIDRFGSDPENMIVQLSPCIRPPHYEIDFAAEIARQCRALGVKQIHDSGICTACDLGRYYSYRAEKGKTGRMLALIGLNPTIGN
;
A
#
# COMPACT_ATOMS: atom_id res chain seq x y z
N MET A 1 -8.48 22.57 7.44
CA MET A 1 -9.36 21.40 7.26
C MET A 1 -8.51 20.17 7.51
N GLN A 2 -8.96 19.19 8.29
CA GLN A 2 -8.18 17.96 8.48
C GLN A 2 -8.19 17.17 7.16
N LEU A 3 -7.02 16.71 6.70
CA LEU A 3 -6.92 15.93 5.47
C LEU A 3 -7.55 14.53 5.66
N PRO A 4 -8.29 14.01 4.66
CA PRO A 4 -9.03 12.75 4.78
C PRO A 4 -8.09 11.54 4.60
N PHE A 5 -7.37 11.19 5.66
CA PHE A 5 -6.57 9.96 5.73
C PHE A 5 -6.60 9.38 7.14
N GLU A 6 -6.23 8.09 7.24
CA GLU A 6 -6.00 7.43 8.51
C GLU A 6 -4.63 6.76 8.56
N GLN A 7 -4.18 6.53 9.78
CA GLN A 7 -2.97 5.78 10.08
C GLN A 7 -3.32 4.65 11.03
N PHE A 8 -2.70 3.51 10.82
CA PHE A 8 -2.90 2.35 11.66
C PHE A 8 -1.97 2.37 12.89
N PRO A 9 -2.50 2.20 14.12
CA PRO A 9 -1.70 2.24 15.35
C PRO A 9 -0.52 1.27 15.35
N ALA A 10 -0.71 0.06 14.79
CA ALA A 10 0.34 -0.96 14.69
C ALA A 10 1.56 -0.49 13.90
N LEU A 11 1.37 0.39 12.91
CA LEU A 11 2.45 0.92 12.10
C LEU A 11 2.98 2.25 12.66
N SER A 12 2.09 3.09 13.20
CA SER A 12 2.48 4.38 13.81
C SER A 12 3.39 4.21 15.03
N ALA A 13 3.26 3.11 15.76
CA ALA A 13 4.07 2.82 16.95
C ALA A 13 5.55 2.49 16.63
N ILE A 14 5.87 2.15 15.39
CA ILE A 14 7.19 1.63 14.99
C ILE A 14 8.24 2.75 14.85
N GLY A 15 7.85 3.88 14.26
CA GLY A 15 8.74 5.02 14.01
C GLY A 15 9.76 4.87 12.86
N THR A 16 9.92 3.67 12.27
CA THR A 16 10.87 3.42 11.16
C THR A 16 10.27 3.64 9.77
N CYS A 17 8.94 3.68 9.66
CA CYS A 17 8.23 3.92 8.41
C CYS A 17 7.22 5.07 8.53
N ARG A 18 6.83 5.61 7.38
CA ARG A 18 5.68 6.51 7.22
C ARG A 18 4.64 5.82 6.38
N HIS A 19 3.39 5.85 6.81
CA HIS A 19 2.27 5.23 6.10
C HIS A 19 1.02 6.09 6.20
N VAL A 20 0.14 5.88 5.23
CA VAL A 20 -1.26 6.35 5.27
C VAL A 20 -2.16 5.37 4.54
N PHE A 21 -3.44 5.44 4.87
CA PHE A 21 -4.53 5.00 4.03
C PHE A 21 -5.44 6.21 3.77
N THR A 22 -5.53 6.68 2.52
CA THR A 22 -6.41 7.82 2.22
C THR A 22 -7.87 7.40 2.30
N GLN A 23 -8.71 8.34 2.71
CA GLN A 23 -10.17 8.20 2.72
C GLN A 23 -10.76 8.89 1.49
N ARG A 24 -12.09 8.84 1.35
CA ARG A 24 -12.79 9.55 0.29
C ARG A 24 -12.42 11.03 0.30
N ILE A 25 -12.03 11.55 -0.86
CA ILE A 25 -11.78 12.98 -1.07
C ILE A 25 -13.11 13.66 -1.44
N PRO A 26 -13.61 14.61 -0.62
CA PRO A 26 -14.84 15.34 -0.93
C PRO A 26 -14.73 16.18 -2.20
N GLY A 27 -15.83 16.35 -2.92
CA GLY A 27 -15.89 17.23 -4.10
C GLY A 27 -15.25 16.69 -5.37
N ILE A 28 -14.65 15.48 -5.34
CA ILE A 28 -14.09 14.85 -6.54
C ILE A 28 -15.17 14.10 -7.33
N LEU A 29 -15.30 14.43 -8.62
CA LEU A 29 -16.20 13.72 -9.53
C LEU A 29 -15.66 12.33 -9.88
N VAL A 30 -16.43 11.30 -9.52
CA VAL A 30 -16.12 9.89 -9.80
C VAL A 30 -16.66 9.43 -11.16
N SER A 31 -15.99 8.45 -11.78
CA SER A 31 -16.37 7.84 -13.06
C SER A 31 -16.07 6.33 -13.08
N HIS A 32 -16.35 5.66 -14.20
CA HIS A 32 -15.99 4.25 -14.42
C HIS A 32 -14.54 4.07 -14.89
N ASP A 33 -13.88 5.15 -15.34
CA ASP A 33 -12.50 5.12 -15.82
C ASP A 33 -11.54 5.35 -14.64
N LYS A 34 -10.73 4.33 -14.32
CA LYS A 34 -9.75 4.39 -13.23
C LYS A 34 -8.75 5.53 -13.46
N GLY A 35 -8.21 5.68 -14.67
CA GLY A 35 -7.15 6.65 -14.98
C GLY A 35 -7.65 8.09 -14.87
N GLU A 36 -8.86 8.35 -15.38
CA GLU A 36 -9.52 9.65 -15.25
C GLU A 36 -9.71 10.04 -13.78
N VAL A 37 -10.22 9.13 -12.95
CA VAL A 37 -10.45 9.42 -11.53
C VAL A 37 -9.15 9.58 -10.76
N LEU A 38 -8.12 8.78 -11.06
CA LEU A 38 -6.80 8.95 -10.45
C LEU A 38 -6.18 10.31 -10.80
N THR A 39 -6.36 10.79 -12.04
CA THR A 39 -5.92 12.13 -12.45
C THR A 39 -6.59 13.22 -11.60
N ARG A 40 -7.88 13.07 -11.31
CA ARG A 40 -8.63 14.01 -10.44
C ARG A 40 -8.21 13.94 -8.97
N LEU A 41 -7.74 12.78 -8.52
CA LEU A 41 -7.31 12.55 -7.14
C LEU A 41 -5.85 12.97 -6.87
N ASP A 42 -5.02 13.16 -7.90
CA ASP A 42 -3.57 13.38 -7.76
C ASP A 42 -3.23 14.53 -6.81
N ALA A 43 -3.90 15.68 -6.96
CA ALA A 43 -3.64 16.86 -6.13
C ALA A 43 -3.88 16.58 -4.64
N ALA A 44 -5.01 15.96 -4.30
CA ALA A 44 -5.34 15.62 -2.91
C ALA A 44 -4.41 14.53 -2.34
N HIS A 45 -4.07 13.51 -3.14
CA HIS A 45 -3.10 12.50 -2.73
C HIS A 45 -1.70 13.08 -2.51
N ARG A 46 -1.26 14.03 -3.35
CA ARG A 46 0.00 14.76 -3.17
C ARG A 46 -0.02 15.58 -1.88
N GLU A 47 -1.11 16.30 -1.60
CA GLU A 47 -1.24 17.06 -0.35
C GLU A 47 -1.15 16.17 0.89
N ILE A 48 -1.80 15.00 0.87
CA ILE A 48 -1.70 14.01 1.96
C ILE A 48 -0.26 13.48 2.10
N ARG A 49 0.42 13.19 1.00
CA ARG A 49 1.84 12.77 1.03
C ARG A 49 2.73 13.86 1.62
N ASN A 50 2.52 15.13 1.25
CA ASN A 50 3.24 16.27 1.82
C ASN A 50 3.01 16.36 3.33
N ALA A 51 1.76 16.18 3.78
CA ALA A 51 1.40 16.29 5.20
C ALA A 51 2.06 15.22 6.08
N ILE A 52 2.38 14.05 5.53
CA ILE A 52 3.15 13.02 6.24
C ILE A 52 4.65 13.06 5.94
N GLY A 53 5.12 14.09 5.21
CA GLY A 53 6.53 14.30 4.88
C GLY A 53 7.12 13.34 3.84
N VAL A 54 6.31 12.66 3.03
CA VAL A 54 6.78 11.80 1.92
C VAL A 54 6.49 12.41 0.55
N GLY A 55 6.15 13.71 0.52
CA GLY A 55 5.80 14.45 -0.69
C GLY A 55 6.86 14.43 -1.78
N ASP A 56 8.11 14.61 -1.36
CA ASP A 56 9.29 14.66 -2.23
C ASP A 56 9.90 13.28 -2.50
N TRP A 57 9.33 12.21 -1.93
CA TRP A 57 9.81 10.86 -2.18
C TRP A 57 9.23 10.31 -3.48
N PRO A 58 10.00 9.55 -4.28
CA PRO A 58 9.46 8.82 -5.42
C PRO A 58 8.31 7.91 -4.98
N LEU A 59 7.14 8.10 -5.60
CA LEU A 59 5.99 7.22 -5.41
C LEU A 59 6.02 6.11 -6.45
N LEU A 60 6.19 4.88 -5.99
CA LEU A 60 6.23 3.68 -6.81
C LEU A 60 4.91 2.94 -6.66
N THR A 61 4.19 2.74 -7.76
CA THR A 61 2.88 2.08 -7.75
C THR A 61 2.91 0.79 -8.56
N ALA A 62 1.98 -0.11 -8.29
CA ALA A 62 1.74 -1.28 -9.14
C ALA A 62 0.62 -0.98 -10.15
N GLN A 63 0.70 -1.53 -11.36
CA GLN A 63 -0.39 -1.44 -12.34
C GLN A 63 -1.70 -2.09 -11.83
N GLN A 64 -1.57 -3.14 -11.02
CA GLN A 64 -2.65 -3.92 -10.40
C GLN A 64 -3.55 -4.62 -11.43
N ILE A 65 -3.11 -5.80 -11.87
CA ILE A 65 -3.82 -6.65 -12.84
C ILE A 65 -4.57 -7.82 -12.19
N HIS A 66 -4.73 -7.78 -10.86
CA HIS A 66 -5.34 -8.82 -10.03
C HIS A 66 -4.63 -10.19 -10.16
N SER A 67 -3.31 -10.17 -10.37
CA SER A 67 -2.41 -11.32 -10.35
C SER A 67 -1.88 -11.60 -8.94
N ASN A 68 -0.95 -12.55 -8.83
CA ASN A 68 -0.13 -12.73 -7.62
C ASN A 68 1.30 -12.19 -7.76
N LYS A 69 1.63 -11.44 -8.81
CA LYS A 69 3.00 -11.00 -9.08
C LYS A 69 3.40 -9.83 -8.18
N ILE A 70 4.62 -9.89 -7.68
CA ILE A 70 5.23 -8.86 -6.83
C ILE A 70 6.46 -8.31 -7.56
N ALA A 71 6.62 -7.00 -7.59
CA ALA A 71 7.83 -6.36 -8.09
C ALA A 71 8.74 -5.93 -6.94
N VAL A 72 10.05 -6.01 -7.16
CA VAL A 72 11.07 -5.54 -6.22
C VAL A 72 11.49 -4.14 -6.63
N ALA A 73 11.34 -3.18 -5.72
CA ALA A 73 11.52 -1.77 -6.01
C ALA A 73 12.91 -1.22 -5.60
N ASP A 74 13.93 -2.08 -5.53
CA ASP A 74 15.28 -1.69 -5.09
C ASP A 74 16.12 -1.01 -6.18
N GLU A 75 15.81 -1.23 -7.46
CA GLU A 75 16.60 -0.71 -8.58
C GLU A 75 16.51 0.82 -8.73
N VAL A 76 15.48 1.45 -8.18
CA VAL A 76 15.26 2.90 -8.23
C VAL A 76 16.29 3.66 -7.36
N GLY A 77 16.79 3.03 -6.29
CA GLY A 77 17.76 3.63 -5.35
C GLY A 77 19.19 3.77 -5.90
N SER A 78 19.56 3.01 -6.94
CA SER A 78 20.91 3.13 -7.56
C SER A 78 21.17 4.50 -8.20
N ALA A 79 20.12 5.26 -8.51
CA ALA A 79 20.18 6.64 -8.99
C ALA A 79 20.18 7.69 -7.87
N LEU A 80 20.03 7.29 -6.59
CA LEU A 80 19.90 8.15 -5.40
C LEU A 80 21.13 8.09 -4.46
N ARG A 81 22.25 7.51 -4.89
CA ARG A 81 23.44 7.37 -4.03
C ARG A 81 24.00 8.74 -3.62
N PRO A 82 24.39 8.93 -2.33
CA PRO A 82 24.91 10.19 -1.81
C PRO A 82 26.32 10.56 -2.31
N ASP A 83 27.02 9.65 -2.99
CA ASP A 83 28.37 9.83 -3.55
C ASP A 83 28.38 10.41 -4.98
N ARG A 84 27.21 10.62 -5.58
CA ARG A 84 27.04 11.34 -6.84
C ARG A 84 26.34 12.66 -6.56
N GLU A 85 26.96 13.76 -7.01
CA GLU A 85 26.35 15.10 -7.10
C GLU A 85 24.87 14.97 -7.45
N PRO A 86 23.95 15.41 -6.58
CA PRO A 86 22.54 15.25 -6.80
C PRO A 86 22.18 16.10 -8.01
N ARG A 87 21.95 15.46 -9.16
CA ARG A 87 21.15 16.08 -10.23
C ARG A 87 19.71 16.15 -9.75
N GLY A 88 19.45 17.01 -8.76
CA GLY A 88 18.16 17.30 -8.15
C GLY A 88 17.44 16.07 -7.58
N ALA A 89 17.24 16.05 -6.25
CA ALA A 89 16.19 15.23 -5.64
C ALA A 89 14.78 15.49 -6.25
N ALA A 90 14.65 16.54 -7.07
CA ALA A 90 13.48 16.89 -7.87
C ALA A 90 13.29 16.06 -9.18
N SER A 91 14.15 15.08 -9.52
CA SER A 91 14.14 14.45 -10.87
C SER A 91 13.85 12.94 -10.94
N LEU A 92 13.45 12.26 -9.87
CA LEU A 92 12.87 10.92 -10.00
C LEU A 92 11.34 11.03 -9.94
N SER A 93 10.70 11.09 -11.10
CA SER A 93 9.24 10.97 -11.18
C SER A 93 8.82 9.60 -10.66
N GLY A 94 7.70 9.55 -9.94
CA GLY A 94 7.09 8.29 -9.55
C GLY A 94 6.93 7.33 -10.74
N ARG A 95 6.93 6.02 -10.47
CA ARG A 95 6.93 4.97 -11.50
C ARG A 95 5.85 3.95 -11.20
N GLU A 96 5.09 3.58 -12.23
CA GLU A 96 4.21 2.42 -12.17
C GLU A 96 4.95 1.16 -12.67
N PHE A 97 4.89 0.08 -11.89
CA PHE A 97 5.45 -1.22 -12.24
C PHE A 97 4.39 -2.05 -12.98
N PRO A 98 4.65 -2.48 -14.23
CA PRO A 98 3.67 -3.18 -15.04
C PRO A 98 3.45 -4.62 -14.55
N GLY A 99 2.22 -5.11 -14.70
CA GLY A 99 1.89 -6.53 -14.56
C GLY A 99 2.08 -7.13 -13.16
N CYS A 100 2.06 -6.30 -12.12
CA CYS A 100 2.17 -6.74 -10.72
C CYS A 100 1.04 -6.16 -9.87
N ASP A 101 0.87 -6.72 -8.67
CA ASP A 101 -0.15 -6.36 -7.69
C ASP A 101 0.45 -6.07 -6.31
N GLY A 102 1.76 -6.16 -6.15
CA GLY A 102 2.42 -5.72 -4.94
C GLY A 102 3.85 -5.31 -5.22
N LEU A 103 4.38 -4.50 -4.30
CA LEU A 103 5.74 -4.02 -4.33
C LEU A 103 6.41 -4.39 -3.01
N ILE A 104 7.69 -4.74 -3.05
CA ILE A 104 8.54 -4.91 -1.87
C ILE A 104 9.86 -4.17 -2.06
N THR A 105 10.45 -3.67 -0.98
CA THR A 105 11.75 -2.99 -1.02
C THR A 105 12.41 -2.88 0.34
N SER A 106 13.74 -2.81 0.35
CA SER A 106 14.54 -2.41 1.51
C SER A 106 15.11 -0.99 1.39
N GLN A 107 14.77 -0.25 0.33
CA GLN A 107 15.34 1.07 0.09
C GLN A 107 14.62 2.15 0.92
N PRO A 108 15.35 2.97 1.68
CA PRO A 108 14.76 4.10 2.38
C PRO A 108 14.51 5.28 1.44
N GLY A 109 13.61 6.19 1.83
CA GLY A 109 13.33 7.41 1.05
C GLY A 109 12.51 7.21 -0.22
N ILE A 110 11.89 6.04 -0.40
CA ILE A 110 10.88 5.78 -1.43
C ILE A 110 9.55 5.40 -0.80
N ALA A 111 8.45 5.73 -1.49
CA ALA A 111 7.10 5.39 -1.06
C ALA A 111 6.48 4.37 -2.02
N LEU A 112 5.96 3.27 -1.49
CA LEU A 112 5.14 2.30 -2.21
C LEU A 112 3.67 2.74 -2.16
N GLY A 113 2.95 2.62 -3.28
CA GLY A 113 1.54 3.01 -3.38
C GLY A 113 0.67 1.94 -4.04
N ILE A 114 -0.49 1.67 -3.44
CA ILE A 114 -1.50 0.74 -3.96
C ILE A 114 -2.86 1.42 -3.92
N TYR A 115 -3.60 1.39 -5.05
CA TYR A 115 -4.93 1.99 -5.13
C TYR A 115 -6.02 0.94 -4.92
N VAL A 116 -6.99 1.22 -4.05
CA VAL A 116 -8.09 0.29 -3.78
C VAL A 116 -9.45 0.98 -3.74
N ALA A 117 -10.47 0.22 -4.11
CA ALA A 117 -11.86 0.45 -3.73
C ALA A 117 -12.44 -0.96 -3.56
N ASP A 118 -12.73 -1.35 -2.32
CA ASP A 118 -13.11 -2.70 -1.85
C ASP A 118 -12.01 -3.75 -1.69
N CYS A 119 -11.01 -3.84 -2.57
CA CYS A 119 -9.92 -4.79 -2.36
C CYS A 119 -9.07 -4.40 -1.14
N CYS A 120 -8.44 -5.37 -0.48
CA CYS A 120 -7.58 -5.11 0.66
C CYS A 120 -6.19 -4.67 0.20
N ALA A 121 -5.76 -3.47 0.61
CA ALA A 121 -4.33 -3.15 0.64
C ALA A 121 -3.70 -3.76 1.91
N VAL A 122 -2.59 -4.46 1.75
CA VAL A 122 -1.89 -5.18 2.82
C VAL A 122 -0.51 -4.60 2.97
N TYR A 123 -0.22 -4.07 4.15
CA TYR A 123 1.07 -3.53 4.53
C TYR A 123 1.86 -4.64 5.18
N LEU A 124 3.09 -4.85 4.71
CA LEU A 124 4.04 -5.83 5.23
C LEU A 124 5.27 -5.06 5.70
N ILE A 125 5.73 -5.31 6.93
CA ILE A 125 6.92 -4.67 7.47
C ILE A 125 7.71 -5.72 8.24
N ASP A 126 9.01 -5.81 7.95
CA ASP A 126 9.98 -6.46 8.82
C ASP A 126 10.84 -5.36 9.46
N LEU A 127 10.98 -5.42 10.79
CA LEU A 127 11.73 -4.44 11.57
C LEU A 127 13.16 -4.86 11.87
N GLN A 128 13.43 -6.16 11.86
CA GLN A 128 14.79 -6.66 12.08
C GLN A 128 15.61 -6.51 10.80
N THR A 129 14.99 -6.85 9.67
CA THR A 129 15.49 -6.54 8.35
C THR A 129 14.59 -5.44 7.78
N PRO A 130 15.02 -4.16 7.72
CA PRO A 130 14.16 -3.03 7.37
C PRO A 130 13.67 -3.13 5.93
N VAL A 131 12.57 -3.87 5.75
CA VAL A 131 11.96 -4.21 4.46
C VAL A 131 10.48 -3.94 4.60
N ILE A 132 9.93 -3.27 3.59
CA ILE A 132 8.50 -3.00 3.50
C ILE A 132 7.93 -3.64 2.26
N GLY A 133 6.64 -3.97 2.35
CA GLY A 133 5.82 -4.40 1.23
C GLY A 133 4.46 -3.74 1.27
N LEU A 134 3.90 -3.51 0.09
CA LEU A 134 2.53 -3.05 -0.06
C LEU A 134 1.85 -3.83 -1.18
N VAL A 135 0.77 -4.53 -0.84
CA VAL A 135 0.16 -5.54 -1.70
C VAL A 135 -1.33 -5.29 -1.89
N HIS A 136 -1.79 -5.33 -3.14
CA HIS A 136 -3.18 -5.35 -3.53
C HIS A 136 -3.73 -6.79 -3.50
N SER A 137 -4.69 -7.05 -2.62
CA SER A 137 -5.32 -8.36 -2.46
C SER A 137 -6.84 -8.24 -2.59
N GLY A 138 -7.35 -8.49 -3.80
CA GLY A 138 -8.76 -8.72 -4.09
C GLY A 138 -9.04 -10.20 -4.36
N LYS A 139 -10.28 -10.56 -4.75
CA LYS A 139 -10.74 -11.96 -4.95
C LYS A 139 -9.71 -12.87 -5.62
N ARG A 140 -9.21 -12.49 -6.80
CA ARG A 140 -8.25 -13.31 -7.54
C ARG A 140 -6.89 -13.38 -6.83
N GLY A 141 -6.36 -12.23 -6.38
CA GLY A 141 -5.07 -12.17 -5.67
C GLY A 141 -5.06 -12.95 -4.37
N THR A 142 -6.13 -12.85 -3.57
CA THR A 142 -6.31 -13.65 -2.34
C THR A 142 -6.35 -15.14 -2.65
N ALA A 143 -7.13 -15.55 -3.67
CA ALA A 143 -7.23 -16.95 -4.08
C ALA A 143 -5.91 -17.53 -4.62
N THR A 144 -5.07 -16.70 -5.25
CA THR A 144 -3.76 -17.10 -5.77
C THR A 144 -2.60 -16.82 -4.80
N GLY A 145 -2.90 -16.45 -3.55
CA GLY A 145 -1.91 -16.26 -2.49
C GLY A 145 -0.94 -15.09 -2.73
N VAL A 146 -1.41 -13.96 -3.25
CA VAL A 146 -0.55 -12.79 -3.55
C VAL A 146 0.23 -12.29 -2.32
N VAL A 147 -0.40 -12.29 -1.14
CA VAL A 147 0.26 -11.90 0.11
C VAL A 147 1.27 -12.95 0.55
N SER A 148 0.93 -14.24 0.43
CA SER A 148 1.87 -15.32 0.68
C SER A 148 3.09 -15.26 -0.24
N ASN A 149 2.90 -14.92 -1.52
CA ASN A 149 4.00 -14.73 -2.46
C ASN A 149 4.87 -13.53 -2.09
N ALA A 150 4.28 -12.43 -1.63
CA ALA A 150 5.03 -11.26 -1.16
C ALA A 150 5.89 -11.61 0.06
N ILE A 151 5.31 -12.27 1.07
CA ILE A 151 6.05 -12.72 2.26
C ILE A 151 7.16 -13.70 1.86
N GLY A 152 6.86 -14.69 1.00
CA GLY A 152 7.86 -15.63 0.48
C GLY A 152 9.04 -14.92 -0.19
N GLN A 153 8.76 -13.92 -1.03
CA GLN A 153 9.82 -13.12 -1.64
C GLN A 153 10.58 -12.24 -0.65
N MET A 154 9.94 -11.77 0.43
CA MET A 154 10.63 -11.05 1.50
C MET A 154 11.61 -11.97 2.23
N ILE A 155 11.20 -13.21 2.52
CA ILE A 155 12.06 -14.25 3.10
C ILE A 155 13.22 -14.56 2.16
N ASP A 156 12.93 -14.95 0.93
CA ASP A 156 13.93 -15.45 -0.02
C ASP A 156 14.97 -14.39 -0.41
N ARG A 157 14.56 -13.11 -0.50
CA ARG A 157 15.42 -12.03 -1.02
C ARG A 157 16.13 -11.25 0.06
N PHE A 158 15.46 -11.03 1.19
CA PHE A 158 15.97 -10.16 2.26
C PHE A 158 16.30 -10.93 3.53
N GLY A 159 15.98 -12.23 3.59
CA GLY A 159 16.16 -13.02 4.81
C GLY A 159 15.17 -12.62 5.90
N SER A 160 14.02 -12.04 5.54
CA SER A 160 13.01 -11.66 6.51
C SER A 160 12.44 -12.86 7.25
N ASP A 161 12.13 -12.68 8.53
CA ASP A 161 11.50 -13.69 9.37
C ASP A 161 10.02 -13.34 9.60
N PRO A 162 9.07 -14.20 9.16
CA PRO A 162 7.64 -13.99 9.38
C PRO A 162 7.26 -13.76 10.84
N GLU A 163 7.95 -14.35 11.81
CA GLU A 163 7.62 -14.15 13.22
C GLU A 163 7.84 -12.70 13.67
N ASN A 164 8.77 -11.99 13.01
CA ASN A 164 9.10 -10.59 13.27
C ASN A 164 8.34 -9.61 12.37
N MET A 165 7.56 -10.11 11.40
CA MET A 165 6.78 -9.27 10.51
C MET A 165 5.52 -8.73 11.18
N ILE A 166 5.22 -7.48 10.88
CA ILE A 166 3.91 -6.86 11.13
C ILE A 166 3.13 -6.85 9.81
N VAL A 167 1.92 -7.40 9.84
CA VAL A 167 0.97 -7.35 8.74
C VAL A 167 -0.22 -6.51 9.15
N GLN A 168 -0.49 -5.44 8.39
CA GLN A 168 -1.67 -4.59 8.60
C GLN A 168 -2.60 -4.69 7.39
N LEU A 169 -3.87 -5.00 7.65
CA LEU A 169 -4.94 -5.07 6.67
C LEU A 169 -5.74 -3.76 6.70
N SER A 170 -5.84 -3.11 5.54
CA SER A 170 -6.63 -1.88 5.38
C SER A 170 -8.15 -2.15 5.41
N PRO A 171 -8.98 -1.11 5.48
CA PRO A 171 -10.39 -1.22 5.16
C PRO A 171 -10.61 -1.85 3.78
N CYS A 172 -11.45 -2.88 3.72
CA CYS A 172 -11.81 -3.59 2.50
C CYS A 172 -13.27 -4.05 2.58
N ILE A 173 -13.84 -4.52 1.48
CA ILE A 173 -15.22 -5.01 1.49
C ILE A 173 -15.32 -6.33 2.25
N ARG A 174 -16.46 -6.52 2.93
CA ARG A 174 -16.70 -7.66 3.82
C ARG A 174 -18.13 -8.17 3.67
N PRO A 175 -18.41 -9.40 4.12
CA PRO A 175 -19.79 -9.83 4.37
C PRO A 175 -20.54 -8.85 5.28
N PRO A 176 -21.85 -8.63 5.06
CA PRO A 176 -22.68 -9.22 4.00
C PRO A 176 -22.59 -8.50 2.64
N HIS A 177 -21.81 -7.42 2.51
CA HIS A 177 -21.72 -6.63 1.27
C HIS A 177 -20.92 -7.31 0.16
N TYR A 178 -20.15 -8.35 0.50
CA TYR A 178 -19.46 -9.22 -0.44
C TYR A 178 -19.35 -10.64 0.12
N GLU A 179 -19.40 -11.64 -0.75
CA GLU A 179 -19.46 -13.04 -0.32
C GLU A 179 -18.14 -13.59 0.23
N ILE A 180 -17.02 -12.96 -0.10
CA ILE A 180 -15.68 -13.35 0.37
C ILE A 180 -15.20 -12.35 1.43
N ASP A 181 -14.76 -12.87 2.57
CA ASP A 181 -14.02 -12.10 3.56
C ASP A 181 -12.51 -12.15 3.23
N PHE A 182 -12.03 -11.14 2.49
CA PHE A 182 -10.62 -11.05 2.11
C PHE A 182 -9.71 -10.96 3.34
N ALA A 183 -10.09 -10.16 4.33
CA ALA A 183 -9.26 -9.91 5.49
C ALA A 183 -9.07 -11.20 6.31
N ALA A 184 -10.14 -11.97 6.52
CA ALA A 184 -10.07 -13.25 7.21
C ALA A 184 -9.17 -14.26 6.47
N GLU A 185 -9.31 -14.38 5.15
CA GLU A 185 -8.51 -15.32 4.36
C GLU A 185 -7.03 -14.89 4.28
N ILE A 186 -6.75 -13.59 4.10
CA ILE A 186 -5.38 -13.07 4.14
C ILE A 186 -4.75 -13.33 5.51
N ALA A 187 -5.47 -13.06 6.61
CA ALA A 187 -4.97 -13.33 7.95
C ALA A 187 -4.67 -14.82 8.16
N ARG A 188 -5.53 -15.72 7.65
CA ARG A 188 -5.29 -17.18 7.69
C ARG A 188 -4.02 -17.55 6.92
N GLN A 189 -3.82 -17.00 5.73
CA GLN A 189 -2.63 -17.22 4.90
C GLN A 189 -1.34 -16.74 5.60
N CYS A 190 -1.38 -15.55 6.22
CA CYS A 190 -0.24 -15.02 6.97
C CYS A 190 0.12 -15.90 8.18
N ARG A 191 -0.89 -16.35 8.96
CA ARG A 191 -0.65 -17.26 10.10
C ARG A 191 -0.02 -18.57 9.67
N ALA A 192 -0.44 -19.11 8.52
CA ALA A 192 0.14 -20.34 7.97
C ALA A 192 1.62 -20.21 7.61
N LEU A 193 2.10 -18.99 7.36
CA LEU A 193 3.51 -18.68 7.10
C LEU A 193 4.30 -18.31 8.36
N GLY A 194 3.68 -18.35 9.54
CA GLY A 194 4.34 -18.07 10.82
C GLY A 194 4.18 -16.63 11.32
N VAL A 195 3.51 -15.75 10.58
CA VAL A 195 3.28 -14.36 11.02
C VAL A 195 2.44 -14.32 12.30
N LYS A 196 2.97 -13.66 13.35
CA LYS A 196 2.30 -13.51 14.64
C LYS A 196 1.51 -12.21 14.76
N GLN A 197 2.02 -11.12 14.20
CA GLN A 197 1.45 -9.78 14.35
C GLN A 197 0.61 -9.40 13.14
N ILE A 198 -0.68 -9.75 13.20
CA ILE A 198 -1.65 -9.46 12.14
C ILE A 198 -2.72 -8.53 12.69
N HIS A 199 -2.80 -7.34 12.14
CA HIS A 199 -3.73 -6.29 12.53
C HIS A 199 -4.75 -6.07 11.43
N ASP A 200 -6.01 -6.28 11.75
CA ASP A 200 -7.12 -5.99 10.85
C ASP A 200 -7.80 -4.67 11.25
N SER A 201 -8.03 -3.77 10.30
CA SER A 201 -8.86 -2.58 10.52
C SER A 201 -10.28 -2.92 10.98
N GLY A 202 -10.81 -4.09 10.57
CA GLY A 202 -12.19 -4.51 10.86
C GLY A 202 -13.26 -3.67 10.13
N ILE A 203 -12.87 -2.76 9.24
CA ILE A 203 -13.77 -1.83 8.56
C ILE A 203 -14.21 -2.37 7.20
N CYS A 204 -15.50 -2.24 6.89
CA CYS A 204 -16.07 -2.53 5.59
C CYS A 204 -16.22 -1.24 4.75
N THR A 205 -15.58 -1.17 3.59
CA THR A 205 -15.63 0.01 2.69
C THR A 205 -17.03 0.31 2.15
N ALA A 206 -17.88 -0.71 2.01
CA ALA A 206 -19.25 -0.55 1.53
C ALA A 206 -20.22 -0.02 2.61
N CYS A 207 -19.86 -0.07 3.90
CA CYS A 207 -20.73 0.38 4.99
C CYS A 207 -20.75 1.90 5.17
N ASP A 208 -19.69 2.60 4.76
CA ASP A 208 -19.55 4.05 4.92
C ASP A 208 -18.99 4.67 3.64
N LEU A 209 -19.90 5.00 2.72
CA LEU A 209 -19.57 5.67 1.47
C LEU A 209 -19.21 7.15 1.65
N GLY A 210 -19.42 7.73 2.83
CA GLY A 210 -18.95 9.08 3.16
C GLY A 210 -17.44 9.08 3.39
N ARG A 211 -16.92 8.01 3.99
CA ARG A 211 -15.52 7.85 4.35
C ARG A 211 -14.70 7.04 3.34
N TYR A 212 -15.32 6.11 2.61
CA TYR A 212 -14.61 5.21 1.69
C TYR A 212 -15.22 5.21 0.28
N TYR A 213 -14.40 4.86 -0.70
CA TYR A 213 -14.85 4.48 -2.04
C TYR A 213 -15.14 2.97 -2.07
N SER A 214 -16.27 2.58 -2.68
CA SER A 214 -16.64 1.18 -2.84
C SER A 214 -17.07 0.91 -4.27
N TYR A 215 -16.30 0.08 -4.97
CA TYR A 215 -16.59 -0.32 -6.35
C TYR A 215 -17.92 -1.07 -6.44
N ARG A 216 -18.19 -1.98 -5.50
CA ARG A 216 -19.39 -2.80 -5.46
C ARG A 216 -20.63 -1.96 -5.13
N ALA A 217 -20.56 -1.14 -4.08
CA ALA A 217 -21.71 -0.35 -3.65
C ALA A 217 -22.06 0.76 -4.67
N GLU A 218 -21.05 1.36 -5.30
CA GLU A 218 -21.21 2.44 -6.28
C GLU A 218 -21.24 1.94 -7.74
N LYS A 219 -21.42 0.63 -7.94
CA LYS A 219 -21.61 -0.03 -9.24
C LYS A 219 -20.52 0.33 -10.27
N GLY A 220 -19.28 0.44 -9.79
CA GLY A 220 -18.10 0.73 -10.58
C GLY A 220 -17.85 2.20 -10.88
N LYS A 221 -18.79 3.11 -10.57
CA LYS A 221 -18.60 4.56 -10.70
C LYS A 221 -18.06 5.14 -9.39
N THR A 222 -16.75 5.01 -9.16
CA THR A 222 -16.15 5.35 -7.86
C THR A 222 -14.70 5.82 -7.96
N GLY A 223 -14.20 6.43 -6.88
CA GLY A 223 -12.80 6.80 -6.68
C GLY A 223 -11.92 5.65 -6.20
N ARG A 224 -10.71 5.98 -5.77
CA ARG A 224 -9.77 5.02 -5.19
C ARG A 224 -9.13 5.63 -3.96
N MET A 225 -9.13 4.87 -2.87
CA MET A 225 -8.20 5.13 -1.77
C MET A 225 -6.78 4.81 -2.24
N LEU A 226 -5.80 5.50 -1.68
CA LEU A 226 -4.39 5.25 -1.81
C LEU A 226 -3.87 4.71 -0.47
N ALA A 227 -3.45 3.45 -0.47
CA ALA A 227 -2.57 2.92 0.55
C ALA A 227 -1.13 3.32 0.22
N LEU A 228 -0.38 3.76 1.22
CA LEU A 228 1.02 4.16 1.04
C LEU A 228 1.87 3.78 2.23
N ILE A 229 3.10 3.30 1.98
CA ILE A 229 4.13 3.08 2.99
C ILE A 229 5.52 3.39 2.42
N GLY A 230 6.39 3.99 3.23
CA GLY A 230 7.79 4.22 2.90
C GLY A 230 8.69 4.09 4.12
N LEU A 231 9.93 3.62 3.91
CA LEU A 231 10.96 3.56 4.93
C LEU A 231 11.61 4.93 5.13
N ASN A 232 11.79 5.34 6.38
CA ASN A 232 12.49 6.58 6.69
C ASN A 232 13.95 6.52 6.20
N PRO A 233 14.49 7.61 5.61
CA PRO A 233 15.91 7.79 5.41
C PRO A 233 16.66 7.52 6.71
N THR A 234 17.68 6.67 6.66
CA THR A 234 18.65 6.57 7.73
C THR A 234 19.31 7.93 7.87
N ILE A 235 19.16 8.59 9.02
CA ILE A 235 19.92 9.80 9.33
C ILE A 235 21.39 9.35 9.37
N GLY A 236 22.18 9.76 8.39
CA GLY A 236 23.62 9.56 8.45
C GLY A 236 24.16 10.32 9.66
N ASN A 237 24.95 9.63 10.49
CA ASN A 237 25.81 10.29 11.47
C ASN A 237 26.88 11.13 10.75
#